data_AF-A0A924JVS7-F1
#
_entry.id   AF-A0A924JVS7-F1
#
_cell.length_a   1.000
_cell.length_b   1.000
_cell.length_c   1.000
_cell.angle_alpha   90.00
_cell.angle_beta   90.00
_cell.angle_gamma   90.00
#
_symmetry.space_group_name_H-M   'P 1'
#
loop_
_entity.id
_entity.type
_entity.pdbx_description
1 polymer ?
#
loop_
_entity_poly.entity_id
_entity_poly.type
_entity_poly.pdbx_seq_one_letter_code
_entity_poly.pdbx_strand_id
1 'polypeptide(L)' 'MPDRYTHEGSEVLRNSVGIEDPAAAHELETEVAYYRLVVLSEHPTPGKFDLAHLQAMHCGIYSDL' A
#
# COMPACT_ATOMS: atom_id res chain seq x y z
N MET A 1 23.68 0.57 -4.62
CA MET A 1 22.65 0.73 -5.68
C MET A 1 21.54 1.54 -5.07
N PRO A 2 21.06 2.63 -5.70
CA PRO A 2 19.78 3.19 -5.27
C PRO A 2 18.74 2.08 -5.42
N ASP A 3 17.99 1.82 -4.35
CA ASP A 3 16.88 0.89 -4.40
C ASP A 3 15.87 1.42 -5.43
N ARG A 4 15.47 0.58 -6.39
CA ARG A 4 14.53 0.98 -7.45
C ARG A 4 13.18 1.40 -6.87
N TYR A 5 12.88 0.97 -5.65
CA TYR A 5 11.63 1.21 -4.95
C TYR A 5 11.64 2.45 -4.07
N THR A 6 12.79 3.08 -3.82
CA THR A 6 12.87 4.28 -2.97
C THR A 6 13.27 5.54 -3.74
N HIS A 7 13.07 6.70 -3.12
CA HIS A 7 13.59 7.98 -3.60
C HIS A 7 15.12 8.03 -3.43
N GLU A 8 15.80 8.80 -4.28
CA GLU A 8 17.26 8.87 -4.24
C GLU A 8 17.73 9.52 -2.92
N GLY A 9 18.56 8.82 -2.16
CA GLY A 9 19.02 9.30 -0.85
C GLY A 9 17.99 9.17 0.29
N SER A 10 16.87 8.48 0.06
CA SER A 10 15.83 8.23 1.05
C SER A 10 15.48 6.73 1.14
N GLU A 11 14.99 6.31 2.29
CA GLU A 11 14.40 4.97 2.51
C GLU A 11 12.88 4.96 2.26
N VAL A 12 12.29 6.11 1.91
CA VAL A 12 10.87 6.21 1.60
C VAL A 12 10.57 5.58 0.25
N LEU A 13 9.56 4.71 0.25
CA LEU A 13 9.06 4.06 -0.95
C LEU A 13 8.43 5.09 -1.91
N ARG A 14 8.68 4.89 -3.20
CA ARG A 14 8.03 5.65 -4.27
C ARG A 14 6.54 5.43 -4.21
N ASN A 15 5.80 6.53 -4.12
CA ASN A 15 4.37 6.55 -4.02
C ASN A 15 3.80 7.51 -5.09
N SER A 16 2.57 7.26 -5.51
CA SER A 16 1.81 8.04 -6.50
C SER A 16 1.44 9.45 -6.02
N VAL A 17 1.48 9.68 -4.71
CA VAL A 17 1.19 10.97 -4.06
C VAL A 17 2.41 11.90 -3.92
N GLY A 18 3.63 11.40 -4.16
CA GLY A 18 4.87 12.18 -4.16
C GLY A 18 5.39 12.60 -2.79
N ILE A 19 5.09 11.86 -1.72
CA ILE A 19 5.57 12.14 -0.36
C ILE A 19 6.97 11.53 -0.17
N GLU A 20 7.94 12.36 0.22
CA GLU A 20 9.32 11.94 0.50
C GLU A 20 9.67 11.99 1.99
N ASP A 21 8.81 12.59 2.82
CA ASP A 21 8.97 12.61 4.29
C ASP A 21 8.56 11.25 4.88
N PRO A 22 9.45 10.55 5.61
CA PRO A 22 9.15 9.21 6.13
C PRO A 22 7.96 9.15 7.08
N ALA A 23 7.78 10.17 7.93
CA ALA A 23 6.70 10.19 8.90
C ALA A 23 5.35 10.42 8.21
N ALA A 24 5.29 11.39 7.31
CA ALA A 24 4.09 11.67 6.51
C ALA A 24 3.71 10.48 5.60
N ALA A 25 4.69 9.82 4.98
CA ALA A 25 4.44 8.65 4.14
C ALA A 25 3.83 7.50 4.96
N HIS A 26 4.36 7.25 6.15
CA HIS A 26 3.86 6.19 7.03
C HIS A 26 2.45 6.49 7.58
N GLU A 27 2.19 7.75 7.96
CA GLU A 27 0.87 8.17 8.44
C GLU A 27 -0.19 8.00 7.36
N LEU A 28 0.10 8.49 6.14
CA LEU A 28 -0.81 8.32 5.00
C LEU A 28 -1.02 6.85 4.65
N GLU A 29 0.04 6.05 4.59
CA GLU A 29 -0.06 4.61 4.30
C GLU A 29 -0.98 3.91 5.31
N THR A 30 -0.82 4.22 6.59
CA THR A 30 -1.62 3.65 7.67
C THR A 30 -3.09 4.05 7.54
N GLU A 31 -3.37 5.33 7.26
CA GLU A 31 -4.72 5.85 7.12
C GLU A 31 -5.44 5.22 5.91
N VAL A 32 -4.80 5.21 4.74
CA VAL A 32 -5.34 4.63 3.51
C VAL A 32 -5.59 3.13 3.67
N ALA A 33 -4.61 2.41 4.24
CA ALA A 33 -4.73 0.98 4.47
C ALA A 33 -5.89 0.67 5.43
N TYR A 34 -6.08 1.47 6.49
CA TYR A 34 -7.19 1.30 7.41
C TYR A 34 -8.55 1.44 6.71
N TYR A 35 -8.75 2.50 5.93
CA TYR A 35 -9.99 2.69 5.19
C TYR A 35 -10.26 1.55 4.20
N ARG A 36 -9.24 1.10 3.47
CA ARG A 36 -9.39 -0.01 2.52
C ARG A 36 -9.67 -1.34 3.22
N LEU A 37 -9.11 -1.59 4.40
CA LEU A 37 -9.42 -2.77 5.20
C LEU A 37 -10.88 -2.78 5.68
N VAL A 38 -11.43 -1.62 6.07
CA VAL A 38 -12.86 -1.51 6.40
C VAL A 38 -13.72 -1.88 5.19
N VAL A 39 -13.43 -1.31 4.01
CA VAL A 39 -14.14 -1.66 2.76
C VAL A 39 -14.00 -3.14 2.42
N LEU A 40 -12.80 -3.71 2.57
CA LEU A 40 -12.56 -5.13 2.31
C LEU A 40 -13.31 -6.05 3.29
N SER A 41 -13.57 -5.58 4.51
CA SER A 41 -14.35 -6.34 5.50
C SER A 41 -15.84 -6.40 5.14
N GLU A 42 -16.37 -5.33 4.53
CA GLU A 42 -17.76 -5.27 4.05
C GLU A 42 -17.93 -5.94 2.68
N HIS A 43 -16.91 -5.79 1.83
CA HIS A 43 -16.87 -6.30 0.46
C HIS A 43 -15.60 -7.14 0.26
N PRO A 44 -15.55 -8.36 0.82
CA PRO A 44 -14.40 -9.21 0.70
C PRO A 44 -14.10 -9.56 -0.75
N THR A 45 -12.81 -9.55 -1.10
CA THR A 45 -12.35 -10.08 -2.37
C THR A 45 -12.65 -11.59 -2.40
N PRO A 46 -13.35 -12.12 -3.41
CA PRO A 46 -13.56 -13.57 -3.50
C PRO A 46 -12.25 -14.28 -3.86
N GLY A 47 -11.96 -15.39 -3.19
CA GLY A 47 -10.78 -16.20 -3.53
C GLY A 47 -10.63 -17.45 -2.68
N LYS A 48 -9.52 -18.16 -2.89
CA LYS A 48 -9.24 -19.46 -2.27
C LYS A 48 -8.18 -19.42 -1.17
N PHE A 49 -7.84 -18.22 -0.69
CA PHE A 49 -6.73 -18.00 0.24
C PHE A 49 -5.39 -18.54 -0.28
N ASP A 50 -5.20 -18.46 -1.59
CA ASP A 50 -3.94 -18.73 -2.28
C ASP A 50 -3.17 -17.43 -2.50
N LEU A 51 -2.00 -17.54 -3.13
CA LEU A 51 -1.15 -16.38 -3.43
C LEU A 51 -1.88 -15.36 -4.33
N ALA A 52 -2.68 -15.82 -5.28
CA ALA A 52 -3.43 -14.93 -6.17
C ALA A 52 -4.48 -14.13 -5.37
N HIS A 53 -5.15 -14.77 -4.43
CA HIS A 53 -6.08 -14.12 -3.53
C HIS A 53 -5.39 -13.08 -2.64
N LEU A 54 -4.21 -13.41 -2.09
CA LEU A 54 -3.42 -12.48 -1.29
C LEU A 54 -2.98 -11.25 -2.11
N GLN A 55 -2.51 -11.46 -3.34
CA GLN A 55 -2.13 -10.38 -4.24
C GLN A 55 -3.32 -9.48 -4.60
N ALA A 56 -4.50 -10.07 -4.81
CA ALA A 56 -5.72 -9.31 -5.08
C ALA A 56 -6.13 -8.44 -3.87
N MET A 57 -6.09 -8.99 -2.66
CA MET A 57 -6.34 -8.23 -1.43
C MET A 57 -5.30 -7.13 -1.24
N HIS A 58 -4.01 -7.41 -1.42
CA HIS A 58 -2.94 -6.42 -1.32
C HIS A 58 -3.09 -5.29 -2.34
N CYS A 59 -3.45 -5.63 -3.58
CA CYS A 59 -3.75 -4.64 -4.62
C CYS A 59 -4.91 -3.74 -4.20
N GLY A 60 -5.99 -4.30 -3.65
CA GLY A 60 -7.13 -3.52 -3.16
C GLY A 60 -6.82 -2.62 -1.95
N ILE A 61 -5.82 -2.95 -1.14
CA ILE A 61 -5.41 -2.15 0.02
C ILE A 61 -4.53 -0.97 -0.40
N TYR A 62 -3.66 -1.17 -1.39
CA TYR A 62 -2.58 -0.22 -1.73
C TYR A 62 -2.69 0.38 -3.13
N SER A 63 -3.80 0.21 -3.85
CA SER A 63 -3.95 0.71 -5.23
C SER A 63 -3.86 2.24 -5.36
N ASP A 64 -4.10 2.97 -4.28
CA ASP A 64 -4.15 4.44 -4.26
C ASP A 64 -2.86 5.08 -3.72
N LEU A 65 -1.86 4.28 -3.32
CA LEU A 65 -0.59 4.75 -2.79
C LEU A 65 0.49 4.81 -3.85
#